data_AF-A0A9W7ETR5-F1
#
_entry.id   AF-A0A9W7ETR5-F1
#
_cell.length_a   1.000
_cell.length_b   1.000
_cell.length_c   1.000
_cell.angle_alpha   90.00
_cell.angle_beta   90.00
_cell.angle_gamma   90.00
#
_symmetry.space_group_name_H-M   'P 1'
#
loop_
_entity.id
_entity.type
_entity.pdbx_description
1 polymer ?
#
loop_
_entity_poly.entity_id
_entity_poly.type
_entity_poly.pdbx_seq_one_letter_code
_entity_poly.pdbx_strand_id
1 'polypeptide(L)'
;MLNAALSQLLQPIFRTFDTILLILALLINLPIILFTLIRNPKLPSNFLLLFNTLQPLPLGSKIFTYLISLVAPYSGSLNATCLTLTSKSCTVECKETSYLKNPFNSMHACALTNLCELVTGLAMLSYFQSHPKRVRGIVTRISTKYKKKARGKITAYSMLWEEVEEDCVRVAKAVLKDEIGEVVAEGEIEWNIKVEERGGKKKN
;
A
#
# COMPACT_ATOMS: atom_id res chain seq x y z
N MET A 1 -5.29 -19.41 23.48
CA MET A 1 -6.52 -19.64 22.71
C MET A 1 -7.64 -18.65 23.04
N LEU A 2 -7.92 -18.36 24.32
CA LEU A 2 -8.98 -17.43 24.74
C LEU A 2 -8.89 -16.02 24.09
N ASN A 3 -7.69 -15.42 24.04
CA ASN A 3 -7.49 -14.11 23.41
C ASN A 3 -7.71 -14.10 21.89
N ALA A 4 -7.40 -15.22 21.20
CA ALA A 4 -7.61 -15.34 19.76
C ALA A 4 -9.11 -15.47 19.43
N ALA A 5 -9.84 -16.30 20.19
CA ALA A 5 -11.28 -16.45 20.05
C ALA A 5 -12.04 -15.15 20.38
N LEU A 6 -11.69 -14.48 21.48
CA LEU A 6 -12.28 -13.18 21.85
C LEU A 6 -12.03 -12.13 20.76
N SER A 7 -10.83 -12.12 20.18
CA SER A 7 -10.50 -11.17 19.13
C SER A 7 -11.12 -11.48 17.77
N GLN A 8 -11.50 -12.73 17.49
CA GLN A 8 -12.33 -13.10 16.34
C GLN A 8 -13.79 -12.69 16.57
N LEU A 9 -14.30 -12.86 17.79
CA LEU A 9 -15.63 -12.39 18.22
C LEU A 9 -15.77 -10.87 18.14
N LEU A 10 -14.72 -10.11 18.48
CA LEU A 10 -14.71 -8.65 18.43
C LEU A 10 -14.38 -8.09 17.03
N GLN A 11 -13.86 -8.91 16.11
CA GLN A 11 -13.51 -8.49 14.76
C GLN A 11 -14.67 -7.81 14.00
N PRO A 12 -15.92 -8.32 14.01
CA PRO A 12 -17.05 -7.62 13.38
C PRO A 12 -17.29 -6.24 14.01
N ILE A 13 -17.12 -6.09 15.32
CA ILE A 13 -17.30 -4.81 16.02
C ILE A 13 -16.23 -3.81 15.55
N PHE A 14 -14.96 -4.20 15.53
CA PHE A 14 -13.89 -3.33 15.03
C PHE A 14 -14.08 -2.96 13.57
N ARG A 15 -14.53 -3.90 12.72
CA ARG A 15 -14.89 -3.60 11.34
C ARG A 15 -16.04 -2.59 11.24
N THR A 16 -17.09 -2.74 12.06
CA THR A 16 -18.20 -1.79 12.07
C THR A 16 -17.74 -0.39 12.47
N PHE A 17 -16.85 -0.29 13.47
CA PHE A 17 -16.28 0.99 13.88
C PHE A 17 -15.44 1.63 12.77
N ASP A 18 -14.54 0.85 12.13
CA ASP A 18 -13.75 1.32 11.00
C ASP A 18 -14.64 1.77 9.82
N THR A 19 -15.75 1.07 9.55
CA THR A 19 -16.70 1.48 8.51
C THR A 19 -17.46 2.75 8.87
N ILE A 20 -17.86 2.94 10.13
CA ILE A 20 -18.51 4.17 10.60
C ILE A 20 -17.53 5.34 10.46
N LEU A 21 -16.28 5.14 10.89
CA LEU A 21 -15.23 6.15 10.77
C LEU A 21 -14.95 6.52 9.31
N LEU A 22 -14.96 5.54 8.41
CA LEU A 22 -14.84 5.76 6.98
C LEU A 22 -16.03 6.54 6.40
N ILE A 23 -17.27 6.20 6.77
CA ILE A 23 -18.47 6.91 6.33
C ILE A 23 -18.40 8.37 6.78
N LEU A 24 -18.04 8.61 8.06
CA LEU A 24 -17.82 9.95 8.59
C LEU A 24 -16.72 10.69 7.83
N ALA A 25 -15.58 10.03 7.57
CA ALA A 25 -14.49 10.62 6.79
C ALA A 25 -14.95 11.00 5.37
N LEU A 26 -15.71 10.14 4.70
CA LEU A 26 -16.26 10.43 3.37
C LEU A 26 -17.24 11.60 3.41
N LEU A 27 -18.16 11.64 4.38
CA LEU A 27 -19.15 12.72 4.51
C LEU A 27 -18.49 14.08 4.78
N ILE A 28 -17.54 14.14 5.71
CA ILE A 28 -16.81 15.37 6.06
C ILE A 28 -16.05 15.91 4.85
N ASN A 29 -15.45 15.03 4.05
CA ASN A 29 -14.59 15.42 2.93
C ASN A 29 -15.31 15.46 1.57
N LEU A 30 -16.59 15.07 1.51
CA LEU A 30 -17.36 14.92 0.28
C LEU A 30 -17.32 16.18 -0.61
N PRO A 31 -17.52 17.41 -0.09
CA PRO A 31 -17.49 18.62 -0.92
C PRO A 31 -16.13 18.85 -1.58
N ILE A 32 -15.03 18.62 -0.84
CA ILE A 32 -13.66 18.81 -1.35
C ILE A 32 -13.32 17.73 -2.38
N ILE A 33 -13.70 16.47 -2.11
CA ILE A 33 -13.49 15.35 -3.03
C ILE A 33 -14.27 15.58 -4.34
N LEU A 34 -15.53 16.00 -4.27
CA LEU A 34 -16.34 16.34 -5.45
C LEU A 34 -15.73 17.51 -6.23
N PHE A 35 -15.35 18.58 -5.55
CA PHE A 35 -14.74 19.75 -6.19
C PHE A 35 -13.43 19.38 -6.92
N THR A 36 -12.58 18.58 -6.28
CA THR A 36 -11.31 18.14 -6.87
C THR A 36 -11.50 17.15 -8.02
N LEU A 37 -12.49 16.25 -7.95
CA LEU A 37 -12.87 15.35 -9.05
C LEU A 37 -13.40 16.12 -10.27
N ILE A 38 -14.27 17.10 -10.06
CA ILE A 38 -14.80 17.95 -11.14
C ILE A 38 -13.67 18.71 -11.83
N ARG A 39 -12.71 19.22 -11.06
CA ARG A 39 -11.56 19.97 -11.59
C ARG A 39 -10.54 19.08 -12.29
N ASN A 40 -10.32 17.86 -11.81
CA ASN A 40 -9.32 16.93 -12.30
C ASN A 40 -9.90 15.52 -12.48
N PRO A 41 -10.48 15.18 -13.65
CA PRO A 41 -11.11 13.88 -13.87
C PRO A 41 -10.12 12.71 -13.88
N LYS A 42 -8.80 12.97 -13.96
CA LYS A 42 -7.73 11.96 -13.85
C LYS A 42 -7.36 11.61 -12.40
N LEU A 43 -7.95 12.28 -11.41
CA LEU A 43 -7.67 12.05 -9.99
C LEU A 43 -7.79 10.57 -9.55
N PRO A 44 -8.86 9.81 -9.87
CA PRO A 44 -9.01 8.45 -9.37
C PRO A 44 -8.03 7.45 -10.01
N SER A 45 -7.47 7.77 -11.19
CA SER A 45 -6.54 6.90 -11.90
C SER A 45 -5.07 7.22 -11.62
N ASN A 46 -4.76 8.29 -10.89
CA ASN A 46 -3.39 8.66 -10.48
C ASN A 46 -3.27 8.55 -8.95
N PHE A 47 -2.60 7.50 -8.47
CA PHE A 47 -2.52 7.19 -7.03
C PHE A 47 -1.72 8.23 -6.26
N LEU A 48 -0.65 8.78 -6.86
CA LEU A 48 0.14 9.83 -6.21
C LEU A 48 -0.66 11.13 -6.06
N LEU A 49 -1.38 11.54 -7.11
CA LEU A 49 -2.25 12.70 -7.06
C LEU A 49 -3.40 12.51 -6.07
N LEU A 50 -4.02 11.33 -6.09
CA LEU A 50 -5.07 10.94 -5.15
C LEU A 50 -4.57 10.99 -3.70
N PHE A 51 -3.40 10.42 -3.43
CA PHE A 51 -2.77 10.47 -2.12
C PHE A 51 -2.53 11.91 -1.68
N ASN A 52 -1.90 12.75 -2.51
CA ASN A 52 -1.59 14.14 -2.17
C ASN A 52 -2.85 14.99 -1.96
N THR A 53 -3.95 14.66 -2.62
CA THR A 53 -5.24 15.35 -2.45
C THR A 53 -5.94 14.94 -1.16
N LEU A 54 -5.86 13.66 -0.79
CA LEU A 54 -6.53 13.12 0.40
C LEU A 54 -5.70 13.33 1.67
N GLN A 55 -4.38 13.19 1.64
CA GLN A 55 -3.49 13.24 2.82
C GLN A 55 -3.69 14.46 3.73
N PRO A 56 -3.90 15.70 3.24
CA PRO A 56 -4.13 16.86 4.11
C PRO A 56 -5.54 16.89 4.73
N LEU A 57 -6.47 16.06 4.25
CA LEU A 57 -7.85 16.04 4.70
C LEU A 57 -8.00 15.25 6.01
N PRO A 58 -8.96 15.63 6.88
CA PRO A 58 -9.30 14.84 8.05
C PRO A 58 -9.58 13.39 7.68
N LEU A 59 -8.82 12.44 8.27
CA LEU A 59 -8.92 11.00 7.99
C LEU A 59 -8.66 10.62 6.52
N GLY A 60 -8.01 11.48 5.74
CA GLY A 60 -7.78 11.23 4.32
C GLY A 60 -6.93 9.99 4.03
N SER A 61 -5.97 9.65 4.89
CA SER A 61 -5.22 8.39 4.79
C SER A 61 -6.12 7.15 4.91
N LYS A 62 -7.22 7.23 5.68
CA LYS A 62 -8.20 6.13 5.78
C LYS A 62 -9.02 5.99 4.51
N ILE A 63 -9.43 7.11 3.91
CA ILE A 63 -10.10 7.11 2.61
C ILE A 63 -9.17 6.52 1.55
N PHE A 64 -7.92 6.97 1.48
CA PHE A 64 -6.93 6.43 0.54
C PHE A 64 -6.73 4.92 0.72
N THR A 65 -6.53 4.48 1.96
CA THR A 65 -6.37 3.06 2.31
C THR A 65 -7.57 2.23 1.86
N TYR A 66 -8.78 2.74 2.06
CA TYR A 66 -10.00 2.08 1.61
C TYR A 66 -10.08 2.01 0.07
N LEU A 67 -9.69 3.05 -0.65
CA LEU A 67 -9.66 3.01 -2.12
C LEU A 67 -8.66 1.96 -2.64
N ILE A 68 -7.49 1.84 -2.00
CA ILE A 68 -6.54 0.77 -2.32
C ILE A 68 -7.13 -0.62 -2.02
N SER A 69 -7.87 -0.78 -0.91
CA SER A 69 -8.48 -2.07 -0.57
C SER A 69 -9.57 -2.51 -1.54
N LEU A 70 -10.24 -1.59 -2.23
CA LEU A 70 -11.18 -1.92 -3.31
C LEU A 70 -10.46 -2.44 -4.57
N VAL A 71 -9.29 -1.87 -4.90
CA VAL A 71 -8.51 -2.27 -6.08
C VAL A 71 -7.75 -3.58 -5.84
N ALA A 72 -7.22 -3.77 -4.63
CA ALA A 72 -6.47 -4.95 -4.22
C ALA A 72 -7.05 -5.54 -2.92
N PRO A 73 -8.15 -6.32 -2.99
CA PRO A 73 -8.84 -6.82 -1.79
C PRO A 73 -7.95 -7.62 -0.83
N TYR A 74 -7.01 -8.40 -1.35
CA TYR A 74 -6.07 -9.17 -0.52
C TYR A 74 -5.13 -8.25 0.26
N SER A 75 -4.50 -7.27 -0.38
CA SER A 75 -3.64 -6.28 0.31
C SER A 75 -4.47 -5.37 1.23
N GLY A 76 -5.72 -5.09 0.85
CA GLY A 76 -6.72 -4.41 1.67
C GLY A 76 -7.00 -5.10 3.00
N SER A 77 -6.87 -6.43 3.07
CA SER A 77 -7.03 -7.17 4.31
C SER A 77 -6.00 -6.81 5.39
N LEU A 78 -4.84 -6.23 5.02
CA LEU A 78 -3.84 -5.76 5.98
C LEU A 78 -4.30 -4.52 6.76
N ASN A 79 -5.30 -3.79 6.26
CA ASN A 79 -5.74 -2.50 6.80
C ASN A 79 -4.55 -1.54 7.03
N ALA A 80 -3.58 -1.55 6.12
CA ALA A 80 -2.35 -0.78 6.24
C ALA A 80 -2.58 0.68 5.81
N THR A 81 -2.15 1.62 6.64
CA THR A 81 -2.29 3.07 6.39
C THR A 81 -1.08 3.58 5.62
N CYS A 82 -1.29 4.18 4.44
CA CYS A 82 -0.22 4.85 3.71
C CYS A 82 0.16 6.16 4.42
N LEU A 83 1.43 6.26 4.85
CA LEU A 83 1.97 7.43 5.55
C LEU A 83 2.63 8.42 4.58
N THR A 84 3.41 7.91 3.64
CA THR A 84 4.04 8.72 2.59
C THR A 84 4.01 7.99 1.26
N LEU A 85 3.84 8.73 0.18
CA LEU A 85 3.90 8.23 -1.18
C LEU A 85 4.58 9.28 -2.06
N THR A 86 5.62 8.87 -2.78
CA THR A 86 6.31 9.68 -3.78
C THR A 86 6.43 8.88 -5.07
N SER A 87 7.02 9.47 -6.12
CA SER A 87 7.31 8.74 -7.37
C SER A 87 8.35 7.62 -7.20
N LYS A 88 9.14 7.61 -6.11
CA LYS A 88 10.24 6.65 -5.90
C LYS A 88 10.19 5.94 -4.55
N SER A 89 9.32 6.32 -3.63
CA SER A 89 9.29 5.75 -2.29
C SER A 89 7.88 5.68 -1.72
N CYS A 90 7.67 4.74 -0.81
CA CYS A 90 6.44 4.63 -0.05
C CYS A 90 6.76 4.18 1.38
N THR A 91 5.98 4.70 2.33
CA THR A 91 5.93 4.23 3.71
C THR A 91 4.49 3.89 4.06
N VAL A 92 4.26 2.69 4.57
CA VAL A 92 2.96 2.26 5.08
C VAL A 92 3.10 1.75 6.52
N GLU A 93 2.00 1.79 7.26
CA GLU A 93 1.92 1.30 8.62
C GLU A 93 0.81 0.26 8.74
N CYS A 94 1.12 -0.90 9.29
CA CYS A 94 0.15 -1.95 9.57
C CYS A 94 0.14 -2.25 11.06
N LYS A 95 -1.05 -2.27 11.67
CA LYS A 95 -1.22 -2.66 13.06
C LYS A 95 -1.47 -4.16 13.14
N GLU A 96 -0.77 -4.85 14.04
CA GLU A 96 -1.06 -6.24 14.36
C GLU A 96 -2.50 -6.38 14.87
N THR A 97 -3.31 -7.10 14.10
CA THR A 97 -4.68 -7.48 14.44
C THR A 97 -4.76 -8.99 14.63
N SER A 98 -5.80 -9.45 15.29
CA SER A 98 -6.00 -10.87 15.59
C SER A 98 -5.99 -11.80 14.40
N TYR A 99 -6.63 -11.39 13.30
CA TYR A 99 -6.72 -12.19 12.09
C TYR A 99 -5.40 -12.19 11.28
N LEU A 100 -4.46 -11.29 11.61
CA LEU A 100 -3.11 -11.27 11.04
C LEU A 100 -2.10 -12.04 11.90
N LYS A 101 -2.50 -12.63 13.04
CA LYS A 101 -1.58 -13.34 13.94
C LYS A 101 -1.30 -14.77 13.51
N ASN A 102 -0.07 -15.21 13.77
CA ASN A 102 0.32 -16.61 13.74
C ASN A 102 0.12 -17.30 15.10
N PRO A 103 0.29 -18.63 15.19
CA PRO A 103 0.22 -19.37 16.46
C PRO A 103 1.22 -18.93 17.55
N PHE A 104 2.22 -18.13 17.20
CA PHE A 104 3.27 -17.65 18.09
C PHE A 104 3.02 -16.23 18.64
N ASN A 105 1.78 -15.72 18.51
CA ASN A 105 1.37 -14.38 18.96
C ASN A 105 2.29 -13.28 18.40
N SER A 106 2.42 -13.29 17.08
CA SER A 106 3.13 -12.30 16.25
C SER A 106 2.45 -12.25 14.88
N MET A 107 2.74 -11.23 14.06
CA MET A 107 2.18 -11.16 12.71
C MET A 107 2.60 -12.36 11.86
N HIS A 108 1.66 -12.84 11.05
CA HIS A 108 1.83 -13.97 10.17
C HIS A 108 2.87 -13.67 9.08
N ALA A 109 3.66 -14.68 8.72
CA ALA A 109 4.69 -14.58 7.69
C ALA A 109 4.10 -14.06 6.35
N CYS A 110 2.95 -14.61 5.92
CA CYS A 110 2.25 -14.12 4.74
C CYS A 110 1.74 -12.67 4.88
N ALA A 111 1.36 -12.21 6.08
CA ALA A 111 0.95 -10.82 6.29
C ALA A 111 2.14 -9.86 6.13
N LEU A 112 3.30 -10.23 6.68
CA LEU A 112 4.56 -9.51 6.50
C LEU A 112 5.01 -9.49 5.03
N THR A 113 4.90 -10.63 4.34
CA THR A 113 5.21 -10.74 2.90
C THR A 113 4.29 -9.84 2.08
N ASN A 114 2.98 -9.88 2.34
CA ASN A 114 1.99 -9.03 1.69
C ASN A 114 2.24 -7.54 2.00
N LEU A 115 2.68 -7.21 3.21
CA LEU A 115 3.03 -5.84 3.56
C LEU A 115 4.27 -5.34 2.79
N CYS A 116 5.25 -6.21 2.54
CA CYS A 116 6.38 -5.93 1.65
C CYS A 116 5.90 -5.70 0.20
N GLU A 117 5.05 -6.58 -0.31
CA GLU A 117 4.48 -6.46 -1.65
C GLU A 117 3.69 -5.15 -1.80
N LEU A 118 2.79 -4.85 -0.87
CA LEU A 118 1.97 -3.63 -0.86
C LEU A 118 2.82 -2.35 -0.90
N VAL A 119 3.83 -2.22 -0.02
CA VAL A 119 4.64 -1.00 0.03
C VAL A 119 5.46 -0.80 -1.24
N THR A 120 5.99 -1.88 -1.82
CA THR A 120 6.72 -1.81 -3.10
C THR A 120 5.76 -1.54 -4.26
N GLY A 121 4.58 -2.16 -4.27
CA GLY A 121 3.55 -2.00 -5.29
C GLY A 121 3.03 -0.57 -5.36
N LEU A 122 2.75 0.07 -4.22
CA LEU A 122 2.34 1.49 -4.18
C LEU A 122 3.42 2.42 -4.74
N ALA A 123 4.69 2.18 -4.40
CA ALA A 123 5.82 2.92 -4.97
C ALA A 123 5.92 2.69 -6.50
N MET A 124 5.79 1.44 -6.96
CA MET A 124 5.87 1.08 -8.38
C MET A 124 4.71 1.67 -9.20
N LEU A 125 3.48 1.65 -8.67
CA LEU A 125 2.33 2.28 -9.32
C LEU A 125 2.53 3.79 -9.48
N SER A 126 3.04 4.45 -8.43
CA SER A 126 3.34 5.87 -8.48
C SER A 126 4.47 6.18 -9.46
N TYR A 127 5.50 5.31 -9.50
CA TYR A 127 6.59 5.38 -10.48
C TYR A 127 6.04 5.28 -11.91
N PHE A 128 5.26 4.24 -12.24
CA PHE A 128 4.68 4.05 -13.58
C PHE A 128 3.86 5.24 -14.07
N GLN A 129 3.10 5.86 -13.16
CA GLN A 129 2.25 7.01 -13.49
C GLN A 129 3.05 8.31 -13.69
N SER A 130 4.16 8.45 -12.96
CA SER A 130 5.03 9.63 -13.06
C SER A 130 6.02 9.58 -14.23
N HIS A 131 6.31 8.38 -14.74
CA HIS A 131 7.30 8.17 -15.79
C HIS A 131 6.86 8.79 -17.14
N PRO A 132 7.77 9.41 -17.92
CA PRO A 132 7.44 10.08 -19.18
C PRO A 132 6.93 9.11 -20.25
N LYS A 133 7.51 7.90 -20.32
CA LYS A 133 7.05 6.82 -21.19
C LYS A 133 5.91 6.03 -20.54
N ARG A 134 5.29 5.11 -21.28
CA ARG A 134 4.30 4.19 -20.71
C ARG A 134 5.05 3.01 -20.10
N VAL A 135 4.99 2.88 -18.79
CA VAL A 135 5.61 1.75 -18.09
C VAL A 135 4.53 0.85 -17.52
N ARG A 136 4.75 -0.45 -17.61
CA ARG A 136 3.97 -1.48 -16.92
C ARG A 136 4.93 -2.43 -16.23
N GLY A 137 4.47 -3.10 -15.18
CA GLY A 137 5.26 -4.16 -14.58
C GLY A 137 4.40 -5.19 -13.88
N ILE A 138 4.97 -6.37 -13.72
CA ILE A 138 4.36 -7.48 -13.02
C ILE A 138 5.37 -8.11 -12.06
N VAL A 139 4.89 -8.50 -10.89
CA VAL A 139 5.69 -9.25 -9.92
C VAL A 139 5.91 -10.67 -10.43
N THR A 140 7.17 -11.10 -10.43
CA THR A 140 7.58 -12.43 -10.92
C THR A 140 8.22 -13.29 -9.83
N ARG A 141 8.76 -12.67 -8.78
CA ARG A 141 9.31 -13.36 -7.61
C ARG A 141 9.10 -12.52 -6.35
N ILE A 142 8.76 -13.19 -5.26
CA ILE A 142 8.67 -12.59 -3.92
C ILE A 142 9.57 -13.41 -2.98
N SER A 143 10.44 -12.73 -2.24
CA SER A 143 11.23 -13.32 -1.17
C SER A 143 11.13 -12.46 0.08
N THR A 144 11.02 -13.07 1.26
CA THR A 144 10.96 -12.35 2.53
C THR A 144 11.82 -13.07 3.56
N LYS A 145 12.71 -12.31 4.21
CA LYS A 145 13.57 -12.77 5.30
C LYS A 145 13.01 -12.26 6.61
N TYR A 146 12.69 -13.15 7.53
CA TYR A 146 12.17 -12.82 8.86
C TYR A 146 13.33 -12.80 9.86
N LYS A 147 13.61 -11.63 10.44
CA LYS A 147 14.73 -11.44 11.38
C LYS A 147 14.30 -11.72 12.82
N LYS A 148 13.09 -11.30 13.17
CA LYS A 148 12.49 -11.52 14.50
C LYS A 148 10.97 -11.53 14.43
N LYS A 149 10.33 -11.88 15.56
CA LYS A 149 8.87 -11.86 15.69
C LYS A 149 8.35 -10.42 15.62
N ALA A 150 7.53 -10.13 14.60
CA ALA A 150 6.87 -8.84 14.44
C ALA A 150 5.63 -8.74 15.33
N ARG A 151 5.53 -7.71 16.17
CA ARG A 151 4.41 -7.49 17.09
C ARG A 151 4.03 -6.02 17.12
N GLY A 152 2.78 -5.74 17.47
CA GLY A 152 2.27 -4.37 17.56
C GLY A 152 2.23 -3.69 16.20
N LYS A 153 2.60 -2.42 16.15
CA LYS A 153 2.59 -1.62 14.93
C LYS A 153 3.88 -1.82 14.14
N ILE A 154 3.74 -2.03 12.84
CA ILE A 154 4.83 -2.35 11.93
C ILE A 154 4.82 -1.37 10.78
N THR A 155 5.94 -0.64 10.63
CA THR A 155 6.15 0.32 9.57
C THR A 155 6.96 -0.35 8.47
N ALA A 156 6.41 -0.37 7.25
CA ALA A 156 7.10 -0.85 6.07
C ALA A 156 7.54 0.33 5.20
N TYR A 157 8.76 0.26 4.69
CA TYR A 157 9.35 1.27 3.85
C TYR A 157 9.97 0.64 2.60
N SER A 158 9.78 1.28 1.45
CA SER A 158 10.44 0.91 0.20
C SER A 158 10.93 2.17 -0.52
N MET A 159 12.12 2.06 -1.09
CA MET A 159 12.71 3.01 -2.03
C MET A 159 13.07 2.27 -3.31
N LEU A 160 12.61 2.78 -4.43
CA LEU A 160 12.90 2.26 -5.76
C LEU A 160 14.24 2.77 -6.25
N TRP A 161 14.74 2.13 -7.29
CA TRP A 161 15.93 2.54 -8.03
C TRP A 161 15.67 3.81 -8.85
N GLU A 162 16.70 4.28 -9.54
CA GLU A 162 16.62 5.38 -10.48
C GLU A 162 15.79 5.05 -11.74
N GLU A 163 15.71 5.97 -12.68
CA GLU A 163 14.86 5.81 -13.87
C GLU A 163 15.29 4.62 -14.77
N VAL A 164 14.31 3.99 -15.41
CA VAL A 164 14.47 2.85 -16.31
C VAL A 164 13.98 3.26 -17.69
N GLU A 165 14.85 3.16 -18.69
CA GLU A 165 14.56 3.54 -20.09
C GLU A 165 14.13 2.37 -20.98
N GLU A 166 14.44 1.13 -20.56
CA GLU A 166 14.28 -0.08 -21.35
C GLU A 166 13.64 -1.21 -20.53
N ASP A 167 13.13 -2.22 -21.23
CA ASP A 167 12.62 -3.45 -20.61
C ASP A 167 13.66 -4.07 -19.69
N CYS A 168 13.29 -4.34 -18.44
CA CYS A 168 14.22 -4.95 -17.50
C CYS A 168 13.54 -5.71 -16.37
N VAL A 169 14.33 -6.48 -15.65
CA VAL A 169 13.95 -7.06 -14.35
C VAL A 169 14.68 -6.28 -13.25
N ARG A 170 13.94 -5.89 -12.22
CA ARG A 170 14.46 -5.15 -11.06
C ARG A 170 13.86 -5.68 -9.78
N VAL A 171 14.62 -5.57 -8.69
CA VAL A 171 14.18 -6.01 -7.36
C VAL A 171 13.95 -4.80 -6.49
N ALA A 172 12.71 -4.59 -6.07
CA ALA A 172 12.34 -3.58 -5.08
C ALA A 172 12.56 -4.16 -3.68
N LYS A 173 13.21 -3.41 -2.81
CA LYS A 173 13.48 -3.82 -1.43
C LYS A 173 12.50 -3.15 -0.47
N ALA A 174 11.89 -3.94 0.39
CA ALA A 174 11.07 -3.48 1.50
C ALA A 174 11.78 -3.77 2.84
N VAL A 175 11.75 -2.82 3.76
CA VAL A 175 12.25 -2.98 5.13
C VAL A 175 11.09 -2.75 6.09
N LEU A 176 10.83 -3.73 6.96
CA LEU A 176 9.79 -3.65 7.98
C LEU A 176 10.43 -3.46 9.34
N LYS A 177 9.98 -2.43 10.06
CA LYS A 177 10.44 -2.06 11.41
C LYS A 177 9.27 -2.07 12.38
N ASP A 178 9.56 -2.36 13.64
CA ASP A 178 8.59 -2.19 14.73
C ASP A 178 8.60 -0.79 15.33
N GLU A 179 7.82 -0.61 16.40
CA GLU A 179 7.65 0.68 17.10
C GLU A 179 8.95 1.25 17.68
N ILE A 180 9.92 0.39 18.00
CA ILE A 180 11.23 0.80 18.51
C ILE A 180 12.28 0.95 17.39
N GLY A 181 11.89 0.73 16.13
CA GLY A 181 12.73 0.94 14.95
C GLY A 181 13.60 -0.26 14.57
N GLU A 182 13.43 -1.41 15.21
CA GLU A 182 14.20 -2.63 14.92
C GLU A 182 13.62 -3.38 13.71
N VAL A 183 14.50 -3.86 12.84
CA VAL A 183 14.09 -4.57 11.62
C VAL A 183 13.51 -5.95 11.98
N VAL A 184 12.23 -6.16 11.64
CA VAL A 184 11.53 -7.43 11.85
C VAL A 184 11.61 -8.34 10.63
N ALA A 185 11.59 -7.77 9.43
CA ALA A 185 11.60 -8.49 8.17
C ALA A 185 12.12 -7.62 7.03
N GLU A 186 12.64 -8.26 6.00
CA GLU A 186 13.10 -7.64 4.75
C GLU A 186 12.48 -8.38 3.58
N GLY A 187 11.91 -7.64 2.63
CA GLY A 187 11.30 -8.17 1.42
C GLY A 187 12.09 -7.82 0.18
N GLU A 188 12.15 -8.74 -0.78
CA GLU A 188 12.66 -8.53 -2.13
C GLU A 188 11.57 -8.93 -3.13
N ILE A 189 11.06 -7.93 -3.86
CA ILE A 189 9.97 -8.10 -4.83
C ILE A 189 10.54 -7.86 -6.23
N GLU A 190 10.55 -8.89 -7.06
CA GLU A 190 11.08 -8.85 -8.40
C GLU A 190 10.01 -8.45 -9.41
N TRP A 191 10.26 -7.35 -10.10
CA TRP A 191 9.39 -6.75 -11.10
C TRP A 191 9.97 -6.96 -12.49
N ASN A 192 9.20 -7.57 -13.37
CA ASN A 192 9.44 -7.54 -14.81
C ASN A 192 8.74 -6.30 -15.37
N ILE A 193 9.54 -5.37 -15.89
CA ILE A 193 9.13 -4.02 -16.29
C ILE A 193 9.21 -3.91 -17.81
N LYS A 194 8.15 -3.36 -18.39
CA LYS A 194 8.02 -3.07 -19.82
C LYS A 194 7.92 -1.58 -20.04
N VAL A 195 8.78 -1.04 -20.90
CA VAL A 195 8.82 0.38 -21.26
C VAL A 195 8.40 0.55 -22.72
N GLU A 196 7.32 1.30 -22.93
CA GLU A 196 6.76 1.58 -24.24
C GLU A 196 6.76 3.09 -24.48
N GLU A 197 7.16 3.54 -25.67
CA GLU A 197 6.93 4.91 -26.09
C GLU A 197 5.44 5.25 -26.00
N ARG A 198 5.09 6.40 -25.40
CA ARG A 198 3.69 6.86 -25.38
C ARG A 198 3.30 7.19 -26.81
N GLY A 199 2.63 6.25 -27.47
CA GLY A 199 2.39 6.25 -28.91
C GLY A 199 2.06 7.63 -29.49
N GLY A 200 2.99 8.17 -30.27
CA GLY A 200 2.62 8.97 -31.43
C GLY A 200 1.85 8.06 -32.39
N LYS A 201 0.72 8.53 -32.91
CA LYS A 201 -0.09 7.85 -33.93
C LYS A 201 0.79 7.01 -34.86
N LYS A 202 0.53 5.71 -34.98
CA LYS A 202 0.97 4.95 -36.16
C LYS A 202 0.42 5.68 -37.39
N LYS A 203 1.27 6.43 -38.10
CA LYS A 203 0.98 6.87 -39.46
C LYS A 203 1.00 5.60 -40.31
N ASN A 204 -0.19 5.05 -40.54
CA ASN A 204 -0.46 4.26 -41.74
C ASN A 204 -1.07 5.21 -42.77
#